data_AF-E8X5U4-F1
#
_entry.id   AF-E8X5U4-F1
#
_cell.length_a   1.000
_cell.length_b   1.000
_cell.length_c   1.000
_cell.angle_alpha   90.00
_cell.angle_beta   90.00
_cell.angle_gamma   90.00
#
_symmetry.space_group_name_H-M   'P 1'
#
loop_
_entity.id
_entity.type
_entity.pdbx_description
1 polymer ?
#
loop_
_entity_poly.entity_id
_entity_poly.type
_entity_poly.pdbx_seq_one_letter_code
_entity_poly.pdbx_strand_id
1 'polypeptide(L)'
;MPNQSGILYGLTILSPIIDDERATPSHDLQIRKHLAGLPTDQHSPFALAAGTHLARIAVMDDVIYVGMPSCEEHLKSKYLVFESNCDGDLEGYLGGLADAVPEQLDAIWSHCVGYPGAADRWAFIQYMKSCQLDTTFYFAAINNKTLPQALRALYTQHAVTNFIASHQGMAPAQLQAEFLQFTQDLASEPTPPAGSMGPHRGIKTGGRNE
;
A
#
# COMPACT_ATOMS: atom_id res chain seq x y z
N MET A 1 7.07 -19.64 -1.80
CA MET A 1 8.29 -18.84 -1.51
C MET A 1 8.11 -18.13 -0.18
N PRO A 2 9.16 -17.69 0.52
CA PRO A 2 9.04 -17.02 1.82
C PRO A 2 8.15 -15.75 1.80
N ASN A 3 8.15 -15.05 0.66
CA ASN A 3 7.37 -13.83 0.42
C ASN A 3 5.92 -14.10 -0.05
N GLN A 4 5.46 -15.35 -0.07
CA GLN A 4 4.15 -15.70 -0.63
C GLN A 4 3.28 -16.38 0.42
N SER A 5 2.03 -15.92 0.52
CA SER A 5 0.98 -16.57 1.27
C SER A 5 -0.22 -16.73 0.35
N GLY A 6 -0.54 -17.97 -0.04
CA GLY A 6 -1.57 -18.25 -1.04
C GLY A 6 -1.27 -17.56 -2.38
N ILE A 7 -2.18 -16.69 -2.83
CA ILE A 7 -2.03 -15.88 -4.05
C ILE A 7 -1.46 -14.48 -3.80
N LEU A 8 -1.17 -14.14 -2.53
CA LEU A 8 -0.66 -12.83 -2.14
C LEU A 8 0.87 -12.86 -2.01
N TYR A 9 1.47 -11.75 -2.38
CA TYR A 9 2.90 -11.50 -2.29
C TYR A 9 3.16 -10.37 -1.31
N GLY A 10 4.08 -10.60 -0.36
CA GLY A 10 4.61 -9.59 0.55
C GLY A 10 5.93 -9.06 0.01
N LEU A 11 5.94 -7.78 -0.36
CA LEU A 11 7.08 -7.09 -0.93
C LEU A 11 7.67 -6.12 0.09
N THR A 12 8.97 -6.22 0.34
CA THR A 12 9.73 -5.21 1.08
C THR A 12 10.92 -4.76 0.25
N ILE A 13 11.04 -3.46 0.02
CA ILE A 13 12.11 -2.83 -0.75
C ILE A 13 12.82 -1.82 0.15
N LEU A 14 14.15 -1.88 0.15
CA LEU A 14 15.03 -0.89 0.75
C LEU A 14 15.87 -0.23 -0.34
N SER A 15 15.45 0.97 -0.77
CA SER A 15 16.21 1.76 -1.75
C SER A 15 17.08 2.79 -1.01
N PRO A 16 18.41 2.76 -1.16
CA PRO A 16 19.28 3.75 -0.54
C PRO A 16 19.01 5.14 -1.12
N ILE A 17 18.80 6.12 -0.25
CA ILE A 17 18.55 7.52 -0.63
C ILE A 17 19.90 8.18 -0.96
N ILE A 18 19.90 9.04 -1.99
CA ILE A 18 21.07 9.82 -2.38
C ILE A 18 21.50 10.73 -1.23
N ASP A 19 22.77 10.61 -0.84
CA ASP A 19 23.41 11.52 0.11
C ASP A 19 24.19 12.58 -0.67
N ASP A 20 23.58 13.75 -0.85
CA ASP A 20 24.17 14.91 -1.52
C ASP A 20 24.11 16.12 -0.59
N GLU A 21 25.27 16.51 -0.03
CA GLU A 21 25.42 17.67 0.85
C GLU A 21 25.02 18.99 0.19
N ARG A 22 24.97 19.05 -1.15
CA ARG A 22 24.62 20.25 -1.91
C ARG A 22 23.12 20.39 -2.15
N ALA A 23 22.34 19.32 -1.98
CA ALA A 23 20.90 19.34 -2.19
C ALA A 23 20.19 20.09 -1.05
N THR A 24 19.48 21.17 -1.37
CA THR A 24 18.70 21.95 -0.39
C THR A 24 17.25 22.14 -0.88
N PRO A 25 16.25 21.55 -0.21
CA PRO A 25 16.34 20.62 0.93
C PRO A 25 16.96 19.26 0.52
N SER A 26 17.45 18.49 1.50
CA SER A 26 18.03 17.16 1.26
C SER A 26 17.04 16.19 0.61
N HIS A 27 17.55 15.16 -0.07
CA HIS A 27 16.73 14.17 -0.79
C HIS A 27 15.67 13.51 0.13
N ASP A 28 16.04 13.14 1.35
CA ASP A 28 15.10 12.55 2.32
C ASP A 28 13.97 13.52 2.71
N LEU A 29 14.26 14.81 2.85
CA LEU A 29 13.25 15.81 3.17
C LEU A 29 12.33 16.10 1.98
N GLN A 30 12.87 16.06 0.75
CA GLN A 30 12.06 16.15 -0.48
C GLN A 30 11.07 14.99 -0.58
N ILE A 31 11.54 13.75 -0.35
CA ILE A 31 10.67 12.57 -0.30
C ILE A 31 9.61 12.74 0.78
N ARG A 32 9.99 13.06 2.02
CA ARG A 32 9.04 13.22 3.13
C ARG A 32 7.96 14.27 2.81
N LYS A 33 8.36 15.39 2.20
CA LYS A 33 7.43 16.44 1.77
C LYS A 33 6.47 15.96 0.69
N HIS A 34 6.97 15.20 -0.30
CA HIS A 34 6.13 14.63 -1.35
C HIS A 34 5.12 13.62 -0.78
N LEU A 35 5.60 12.67 0.03
CA LEU A 35 4.76 11.66 0.69
C LEU A 35 3.68 12.29 1.59
N ALA A 36 3.97 13.42 2.24
CA ALA A 36 3.00 14.17 3.04
C ALA A 36 1.83 14.72 2.21
N GLY A 37 2.06 14.98 0.93
CA GLY A 37 1.05 15.52 0.00
C GLY A 37 0.26 14.47 -0.75
N LEU A 38 0.60 13.18 -0.63
CA LEU A 38 -0.09 12.12 -1.35
C LEU A 38 -1.51 11.92 -0.79
N PRO A 39 -2.53 11.76 -1.65
CA PRO A 39 -3.86 11.39 -1.19
C PRO A 39 -3.88 9.97 -0.61
N THR A 40 -4.73 9.77 0.40
CA THR A 40 -4.93 8.48 1.08
C THR A 40 -6.26 7.81 0.76
N ASP A 41 -7.01 8.39 -0.16
CA ASP A 41 -8.29 7.87 -0.64
C ASP A 41 -8.09 7.12 -1.97
N GLN A 42 -9.17 6.97 -2.74
CA GLN A 42 -9.13 6.34 -4.06
C GLN A 42 -8.20 7.02 -5.08
N HIS A 43 -7.75 8.25 -4.84
CA HIS A 43 -6.80 8.96 -5.69
C HIS A 43 -5.35 8.66 -5.31
N SER A 44 -5.11 7.89 -4.24
CA SER A 44 -3.77 7.41 -3.87
C SER A 44 -3.14 6.67 -5.04
N PRO A 45 -1.84 6.87 -5.33
CA PRO A 45 -1.17 6.13 -6.41
C PRO A 45 -1.28 4.61 -6.23
N PHE A 46 -1.29 4.13 -4.99
CA PHE A 46 -1.41 2.71 -4.68
C PHE A 46 -2.86 2.19 -4.70
N ALA A 47 -3.86 3.08 -4.67
CA ALA A 47 -5.24 2.72 -4.98
C ALA A 47 -5.47 2.56 -6.49
N LEU A 48 -4.73 3.32 -7.30
CA LEU A 48 -4.74 3.22 -8.77
C LEU A 48 -3.97 1.98 -9.27
N ALA A 49 -2.94 1.56 -8.53
CA ALA A 49 -2.18 0.36 -8.82
C ALA A 49 -2.99 -0.91 -8.49
N ALA A 50 -3.47 -1.58 -9.53
CA ALA A 50 -4.30 -2.77 -9.41
C ALA A 50 -3.62 -3.87 -8.57
N GLY A 51 -4.40 -4.52 -7.71
CA GLY A 51 -3.92 -5.62 -6.87
C GLY A 51 -3.19 -5.20 -5.60
N THR A 52 -3.05 -3.90 -5.30
CA THR A 52 -2.49 -3.42 -4.04
C THR A 52 -3.50 -3.55 -2.89
N HIS A 53 -3.23 -4.43 -1.91
CA HIS A 53 -4.01 -4.53 -0.67
C HIS A 53 -3.52 -3.56 0.39
N LEU A 54 -2.21 -3.37 0.45
CA LEU A 54 -1.53 -2.46 1.35
C LEU A 54 -0.31 -1.90 0.63
N ALA A 55 -0.05 -0.62 0.82
CA ALA A 55 1.22 -0.01 0.47
C ALA A 55 1.63 0.97 1.58
N ARG A 56 2.88 0.87 2.01
CA ARG A 56 3.47 1.77 2.99
C ARG A 56 4.83 2.23 2.49
N ILE A 57 5.01 3.55 2.49
CA ILE A 57 6.30 4.17 2.22
C ILE A 57 6.74 4.96 3.44
N ALA A 58 7.99 4.79 3.83
CA ALA A 58 8.62 5.54 4.90
C ALA A 58 10.09 5.82 4.59
N VAL A 59 10.60 6.93 5.11
CA VAL A 59 12.04 7.19 5.13
C VAL A 59 12.59 6.75 6.48
N MET A 60 13.55 5.83 6.44
CA MET A 60 14.29 5.32 7.59
C MET A 60 15.65 6.00 7.63
N ASP A 61 15.88 6.81 8.66
CA ASP A 61 17.12 7.57 8.80
C ASP A 61 18.26 6.67 9.33
N ASP A 62 17.96 5.83 10.32
CA ASP A 62 18.89 4.87 10.92
C ASP A 62 18.12 3.74 11.65
N VAL A 63 18.83 2.74 12.17
CA VAL A 63 18.27 1.70 13.04
C VAL A 63 18.29 2.13 14.51
N ILE A 64 17.26 1.71 15.26
CA ILE A 64 17.19 1.93 16.71
C ILE A 64 17.84 0.72 17.40
N TYR A 65 18.78 0.95 18.33
CA TYR A 65 19.40 -0.12 19.12
C TYR A 65 18.55 -0.45 20.36
N VAL A 66 18.37 -1.74 20.65
CA VAL A 66 17.63 -2.21 21.85
C VAL A 66 18.36 -3.40 22.48
N GLY A 67 18.83 -3.26 23.73
CA GLY A 67 19.39 -4.36 24.55
C GLY A 67 20.74 -4.07 25.21
N MET A 68 21.16 -4.94 26.15
CA MET A 68 22.48 -4.92 26.79
C MET A 68 23.18 -6.29 26.60
N PRO A 69 24.49 -6.33 26.29
CA PRO A 69 25.36 -5.20 25.95
C PRO A 69 25.06 -4.65 24.54
N SER A 70 24.91 -3.34 24.40
CA SER A 70 24.60 -2.68 23.13
C SER A 70 25.88 -2.42 22.32
N CYS A 71 25.93 -2.91 21.08
CA CYS A 71 26.80 -2.37 20.03
C CYS A 71 25.93 -1.45 19.18
N GLU A 72 26.31 -0.18 19.05
CA GLU A 72 25.63 0.74 18.13
C GLU A 72 25.95 0.33 16.69
N GLU A 73 24.92 -0.06 15.95
CA GLU A 73 24.99 -0.29 14.51
C GLU A 73 24.36 0.89 13.80
N HIS A 74 25.03 1.39 12.76
CA HIS A 74 24.54 2.48 11.93
C HIS A 74 24.36 2.01 10.49
N LEU A 75 23.30 2.49 9.86
CA LEU A 75 23.09 2.30 8.43
C LEU A 75 24.12 3.12 7.63
N LYS A 76 24.57 2.54 6.50
CA LYS A 76 25.49 3.23 5.58
C LYS A 76 24.82 4.33 4.76
N SER A 77 23.50 4.38 4.78
CA SER A 77 22.67 5.34 4.05
C SER A 77 21.32 5.48 4.76
N LYS A 78 20.62 6.58 4.53
CA LYS A 78 19.17 6.61 4.76
C LYS A 78 18.49 5.75 3.71
N TYR A 79 17.38 5.10 4.07
CA TYR A 79 16.66 4.22 3.16
C TYR A 79 15.22 4.67 2.97
N LEU A 80 14.78 4.60 1.71
CA LEU A 80 13.37 4.57 1.37
C LEU A 80 12.88 3.14 1.55
N VAL A 81 11.98 2.95 2.51
CA VAL A 81 11.30 1.69 2.78
C VAL A 81 9.99 1.69 2.02
N PHE A 82 9.80 0.72 1.13
CA PHE A 82 8.50 0.44 0.51
C PHE A 82 8.07 -0.98 0.89
N GLU A 83 6.92 -1.08 1.54
CA GLU A 83 6.27 -2.33 1.86
C GLU A 83 4.93 -2.41 1.13
N SER A 84 4.63 -3.56 0.55
CA SER A 84 3.36 -3.78 -0.14
C SER A 84 2.89 -5.23 -0.01
N ASN A 85 1.58 -5.37 0.15
CA ASN A 85 0.90 -6.65 -0.03
C ASN A 85 0.10 -6.57 -1.32
N CYS A 86 0.41 -7.44 -2.27
CA CYS A 86 -0.18 -7.40 -3.59
C CYS A 86 -0.65 -8.75 -4.11
N ASP A 87 -1.59 -8.72 -5.05
CA ASP A 87 -2.02 -9.88 -5.80
C ASP A 87 -0.92 -10.35 -6.77
N GLY A 88 -0.81 -11.67 -6.94
CA GLY A 88 -0.10 -12.26 -8.08
C GLY A 88 1.42 -12.35 -7.91
N ASP A 89 2.12 -12.32 -9.05
CA ASP A 89 3.57 -12.34 -9.09
C ASP A 89 4.17 -10.94 -9.05
N LEU A 90 5.41 -10.86 -8.56
CA LEU A 90 6.12 -9.62 -8.33
C LEU A 90 6.31 -8.77 -9.59
N GLU A 91 6.63 -9.39 -10.73
CA GLU A 91 6.94 -8.65 -11.96
C GLU A 91 5.68 -8.07 -12.59
N GLY A 92 4.58 -8.83 -12.54
CA GLY A 92 3.24 -8.35 -12.91
C GLY A 92 2.82 -7.13 -12.08
N TYR A 93 2.98 -7.21 -10.76
CA TYR A 93 2.64 -6.11 -9.85
C TYR A 93 3.48 -4.85 -10.10
N LEU A 94 4.81 -4.99 -10.11
CA LEU A 94 5.72 -3.86 -10.34
C LEU A 94 5.51 -3.22 -11.71
N GLY A 95 5.25 -4.03 -12.74
CA GLY A 95 4.91 -3.54 -14.06
C GLY A 95 3.60 -2.75 -14.08
N GLY A 96 2.55 -3.25 -13.42
CA GLY A 96 1.29 -2.53 -13.28
C GLY A 96 1.43 -1.22 -12.52
N LEU A 97 2.32 -1.17 -11.51
CA LEU A 97 2.63 0.05 -10.78
C LEU A 97 3.32 1.09 -11.68
N ALA A 98 4.29 0.66 -12.48
CA ALA A 98 4.97 1.53 -13.46
C ALA A 98 4.01 2.05 -14.54
N ASP A 99 3.07 1.23 -15.00
CA ASP A 99 2.07 1.62 -15.99
C ASP A 99 1.03 2.60 -15.41
N ALA A 100 0.61 2.39 -14.15
CA ALA A 100 -0.47 3.16 -13.54
C ALA A 100 -0.02 4.52 -13.00
N VAL A 101 1.17 4.60 -12.40
CA VAL A 101 1.61 5.80 -11.65
C VAL A 101 3.09 6.15 -11.88
N PRO A 102 3.58 6.21 -13.12
CA PRO A 102 5.00 6.43 -13.42
C PRO A 102 5.52 7.74 -12.83
N GLU A 103 4.75 8.83 -12.94
CA GLU A 103 5.14 10.15 -12.43
C GLU A 103 5.33 10.15 -10.90
N GLN A 104 4.51 9.37 -10.17
CA GLN A 104 4.63 9.28 -8.71
C GLN A 104 5.82 8.42 -8.30
N LEU A 105 6.12 7.36 -9.06
CA LEU A 105 7.33 6.58 -8.86
C LEU A 105 8.57 7.43 -9.12
N ASP A 106 8.61 8.18 -10.20
CA ASP A 106 9.72 9.07 -10.54
C ASP A 106 9.89 10.17 -9.49
N ALA A 107 8.80 10.78 -9.01
CA ALA A 107 8.84 11.79 -7.96
C ALA A 107 9.40 11.27 -6.63
N ILE A 108 9.25 9.98 -6.34
CA ILE A 108 9.74 9.38 -5.09
C ILE A 108 11.15 8.80 -5.27
N TRP A 109 11.34 7.94 -6.27
CA TRP A 109 12.57 7.15 -6.44
C TRP A 109 13.68 7.86 -7.21
N SER A 110 13.43 8.99 -7.89
CA SER A 110 14.53 9.81 -8.45
C SER A 110 15.49 10.33 -7.38
N HIS A 111 15.07 10.31 -6.11
CA HIS A 111 15.90 10.63 -4.96
C HIS A 111 16.69 9.43 -4.40
N CYS A 112 16.59 8.25 -5.02
CA CYS A 112 17.27 7.02 -4.62
C CYS A 112 18.46 6.70 -5.55
N VAL A 113 19.51 6.12 -4.99
CA VAL A 113 20.73 5.78 -5.73
C VAL A 113 20.41 4.71 -6.78
N GLY A 114 20.82 4.96 -8.03
CA GLY A 114 20.75 3.99 -9.12
C GLY A 114 19.36 3.78 -9.72
N TYR A 115 18.37 4.59 -9.36
CA TYR A 115 17.02 4.49 -9.93
C TYR A 115 17.03 4.84 -11.44
N PRO A 116 16.48 3.97 -12.32
CA PRO A 116 16.55 4.16 -13.76
C PRO A 116 15.39 4.99 -14.36
N GLY A 117 14.37 5.33 -13.56
CA GLY A 117 13.10 5.89 -14.05
C GLY A 117 12.04 4.82 -14.30
N ALA A 118 10.76 5.18 -14.18
CA ALA A 118 9.63 4.28 -14.39
C ALA A 118 9.32 4.01 -15.88
N ALA A 119 9.78 4.90 -16.78
CA ALA A 119 9.52 4.79 -18.22
C ALA A 119 10.14 3.53 -18.85
N ASP A 120 11.32 3.11 -18.38
CA ASP A 120 11.88 1.80 -18.72
C ASP A 120 11.40 0.76 -17.72
N ARG A 121 10.25 0.13 -18.02
CA ARG A 121 9.63 -0.88 -17.17
C ARG A 121 10.57 -2.03 -16.80
N TRP A 122 11.43 -2.46 -17.72
CA TRP A 122 12.33 -3.58 -17.44
C TRP A 122 13.42 -3.16 -16.45
N ALA A 123 14.08 -2.02 -16.70
CA ALA A 123 15.09 -1.49 -15.81
C ALA A 123 14.52 -1.18 -14.42
N PHE A 124 13.31 -0.61 -14.36
CA PHE A 124 12.57 -0.38 -13.13
C PHE A 124 12.35 -1.67 -12.33
N ILE A 125 11.85 -2.74 -12.96
CA ILE A 125 11.61 -4.03 -12.29
C ILE A 125 12.93 -4.61 -11.77
N GLN A 126 14.01 -4.57 -12.56
CA GLN A 126 15.31 -5.07 -12.11
C GLN A 126 15.87 -4.27 -10.93
N TYR A 127 15.70 -2.94 -10.94
CA TYR A 127 16.07 -2.08 -9.82
C TYR A 127 15.29 -2.43 -8.55
N MET A 128 13.98 -2.63 -8.65
CA MET A 128 13.15 -2.99 -7.50
C MET A 128 13.52 -4.35 -6.93
N LYS A 129 13.83 -5.33 -7.79
CA LYS A 129 14.31 -6.66 -7.38
C LYS A 129 15.68 -6.61 -6.72
N SER A 130 16.59 -5.74 -7.16
CA SER A 130 17.91 -5.61 -6.54
C SER A 130 17.85 -4.92 -5.18
N CYS A 131 16.84 -4.08 -4.94
CA CYS A 131 16.57 -3.44 -3.66
C CYS A 131 15.64 -4.26 -2.75
N GLN A 132 15.16 -5.42 -3.20
CA GLN A 132 14.22 -6.25 -2.46
C GLN A 132 14.91 -6.98 -1.30
N LEU A 133 14.24 -7.00 -0.15
CA LEU A 133 14.56 -7.91 0.94
C LEU A 133 13.72 -9.19 0.83
N ASP A 134 14.40 -10.34 0.93
CA ASP A 134 13.74 -11.63 1.09
C ASP A 134 13.14 -11.72 2.50
N THR A 135 11.81 -11.73 2.57
CA THR A 135 11.05 -11.83 3.81
C THR A 135 11.18 -13.24 4.36
N THR A 136 11.60 -13.39 5.62
CA THR A 136 11.76 -14.72 6.24
C THR A 136 10.44 -15.36 6.65
N PHE A 137 9.42 -14.56 6.92
CA PHE A 137 8.06 -15.00 7.25
C PHE A 137 7.03 -13.96 6.83
N TYR A 138 6.28 -14.22 5.76
CA TYR A 138 5.13 -13.42 5.35
C TYR A 138 3.82 -14.14 5.68
N PHE A 139 2.89 -13.44 6.33
CA PHE A 139 1.58 -13.96 6.67
C PHE A 139 0.48 -13.00 6.23
N ALA A 140 -0.43 -13.48 5.39
CA ALA A 140 -1.65 -12.78 5.04
C ALA A 140 -2.86 -13.49 5.66
N ALA A 141 -3.63 -12.76 6.47
CA ALA A 141 -4.81 -13.30 7.15
C ALA A 141 -5.90 -13.77 6.17
N ILE A 142 -5.97 -13.17 4.97
CA ILE A 142 -6.86 -13.56 3.88
C ILE A 142 -5.99 -13.77 2.64
N ASN A 143 -5.56 -15.01 2.38
CA ASN A 143 -4.48 -15.28 1.43
C ASN A 143 -4.90 -15.92 0.09
N ASN A 144 -6.17 -16.31 -0.06
CA ASN A 144 -6.72 -16.92 -1.29
C ASN A 144 -7.88 -16.09 -1.87
N LYS A 145 -7.79 -14.76 -1.75
CA LYS A 145 -8.75 -13.80 -2.31
C LYS A 145 -8.01 -12.64 -2.95
N THR A 146 -8.43 -12.26 -4.16
CA THR A 146 -7.86 -11.09 -4.84
C THR A 146 -8.37 -9.79 -4.21
N LEU A 147 -7.73 -8.67 -4.51
CA LEU A 147 -8.17 -7.35 -4.05
C LEU A 147 -9.65 -7.08 -4.39
N PRO A 148 -10.14 -7.29 -5.65
CA PRO A 148 -11.56 -7.11 -5.96
C PRO A 148 -12.48 -7.98 -5.11
N GLN A 149 -12.10 -9.21 -4.79
CA GLN A 149 -12.89 -10.11 -3.95
C GLN A 149 -12.92 -9.62 -2.49
N ALA A 150 -11.79 -9.16 -1.97
CA ALA A 150 -11.71 -8.60 -0.63
C ALA A 150 -12.55 -7.32 -0.50
N LEU A 151 -12.44 -6.40 -1.47
CA LEU A 151 -13.25 -5.17 -1.52
C LEU A 151 -14.74 -5.49 -1.61
N ARG A 152 -15.13 -6.46 -2.45
CA ARG A 152 -16.53 -6.89 -2.57
C ARG A 152 -17.06 -7.51 -1.27
N ALA A 153 -16.25 -8.30 -0.57
CA ALA A 153 -16.61 -8.88 0.71
C ALA A 153 -16.79 -7.82 1.81
N LEU A 154 -15.88 -6.84 1.89
CA LEU A 154 -15.96 -5.72 2.83
C LEU A 154 -17.20 -4.84 2.55
N TYR A 155 -17.46 -4.53 1.29
CA TYR A 155 -18.67 -3.80 0.89
C TYR A 155 -19.94 -4.54 1.32
N THR A 156 -19.99 -5.85 1.06
CA THR A 156 -21.12 -6.71 1.45
C THR A 156 -21.32 -6.70 2.96
N GLN A 157 -20.23 -6.81 3.74
CA GLN A 157 -20.29 -6.73 5.20
C GLN A 157 -20.86 -5.40 5.67
N HIS A 158 -20.38 -4.27 5.15
CA HIS A 158 -20.87 -2.94 5.51
C HIS A 158 -22.34 -2.75 5.11
N ALA A 159 -22.71 -3.15 3.89
CA ALA A 159 -24.08 -3.03 3.39
C ALA A 159 -25.07 -3.83 4.25
N VAL A 160 -24.74 -5.08 4.60
CA VAL A 160 -25.56 -5.91 5.49
C VAL A 160 -25.64 -5.32 6.90
N THR A 161 -24.53 -4.82 7.43
CA THR A 161 -24.50 -4.18 8.76
C THR A 161 -25.41 -2.96 8.79
N ASN A 162 -25.34 -2.11 7.77
CA ASN A 162 -26.19 -0.92 7.64
C ASN A 162 -27.67 -1.30 7.49
N PHE A 163 -27.97 -2.31 6.68
CA PHE A 163 -29.34 -2.83 6.55
C PHE A 163 -29.89 -3.30 7.89
N ILE A 164 -29.13 -4.12 8.63
CA ILE A 164 -29.54 -4.59 9.96
C ILE A 164 -29.80 -3.39 10.88
N ALA A 165 -28.91 -2.40 10.90
CA ALA A 165 -29.05 -1.24 11.77
C ALA A 165 -30.29 -0.37 11.45
N SER A 166 -30.61 -0.15 10.17
CA SER A 166 -31.71 0.72 9.76
C SER A 166 -33.08 0.06 9.78
N HIS A 167 -33.17 -1.28 9.81
CA HIS A 167 -34.43 -2.02 9.75
C HIS A 167 -34.85 -2.66 11.09
N GLN A 168 -34.25 -2.23 12.20
CA GLN A 168 -34.61 -2.70 13.55
C GLN A 168 -36.07 -2.38 13.89
N GLY A 169 -36.80 -3.35 14.43
CA GLY A 169 -38.19 -3.17 14.88
C GLY A 169 -39.25 -3.11 13.77
N MET A 170 -38.87 -3.34 12.51
CA MET A 170 -39.79 -3.36 11.38
C MET A 170 -40.73 -4.59 11.41
N ALA A 171 -41.94 -4.45 10.86
CA ALA A 171 -42.88 -5.55 10.75
C ALA A 171 -42.31 -6.68 9.86
N PRO A 172 -42.49 -7.98 10.22
CA PRO A 172 -41.82 -9.09 9.53
C PRO A 172 -42.07 -9.16 8.01
N ALA A 173 -43.30 -8.91 7.56
CA ALA A 173 -43.63 -8.93 6.13
C ALA A 173 -42.92 -7.82 5.34
N GLN A 174 -42.79 -6.64 5.94
CA GLN A 174 -42.08 -5.51 5.33
C GLN A 174 -40.56 -5.77 5.32
N LEU A 175 -40.00 -6.25 6.43
CA LEU A 175 -38.58 -6.61 6.52
C LEU A 175 -38.18 -7.65 5.48
N GLN A 176 -39.02 -8.67 5.26
CA GLN A 176 -38.77 -9.69 4.24
C GLN A 176 -38.75 -9.09 2.83
N ALA A 177 -39.72 -8.25 2.50
CA ALA A 177 -39.80 -7.61 1.19
C ALA A 177 -38.57 -6.71 0.93
N GLU A 178 -38.21 -5.88 1.90
CA GLU A 178 -37.06 -4.98 1.80
C GLU A 178 -35.73 -5.74 1.76
N PHE A 179 -35.60 -6.85 2.50
CA PHE A 179 -34.41 -7.70 2.43
C PHE A 179 -34.23 -8.35 1.05
N LEU A 180 -35.31 -8.84 0.43
CA LEU A 180 -35.23 -9.40 -0.93
C LEU A 180 -34.75 -8.35 -1.92
N GLN A 181 -35.32 -7.14 -1.87
CA GLN A 181 -34.88 -6.03 -2.73
C GLN A 181 -33.41 -5.69 -2.48
N PHE A 182 -33.03 -5.52 -1.21
CA PHE A 182 -31.65 -5.25 -0.79
C PHE A 182 -30.65 -6.28 -1.35
N THR A 183 -30.97 -7.59 -1.28
CA THR A 183 -30.07 -8.63 -1.81
C THR A 183 -29.92 -8.58 -3.32
N GLN A 184 -30.98 -8.22 -4.05
CA GLN A 184 -30.94 -8.06 -5.51
C GLN A 184 -30.09 -6.85 -5.90
N ASP A 185 -30.33 -5.71 -5.26
CA ASP A 185 -29.58 -4.49 -5.47
C ASP A 185 -28.10 -4.73 -5.18
N LEU A 186 -27.81 -5.31 -4.00
CA LEU A 186 -26.46 -5.65 -3.60
C LEU A 186 -25.77 -6.55 -4.62
N ALA A 187 -26.41 -7.60 -5.13
CA ALA A 187 -25.81 -8.50 -6.12
C ALA A 187 -25.46 -7.79 -7.45
N SER A 188 -26.16 -6.71 -7.80
CA SER A 188 -25.95 -5.94 -9.03
C SER A 188 -24.87 -4.86 -8.93
N GLU A 189 -24.53 -4.41 -7.71
CA GLU A 189 -23.56 -3.35 -7.48
C GLU A 189 -22.14 -3.75 -7.94
N PRO A 190 -21.38 -2.85 -8.60
CA PRO A 190 -20.01 -3.12 -9.00
C PRO A 190 -19.09 -3.30 -7.78
N THR A 191 -17.87 -3.78 -8.03
CA THR A 191 -16.82 -3.77 -7.02
C THR A 191 -16.44 -2.32 -6.71
N PRO A 192 -16.40 -1.91 -5.44
CA PRO A 192 -16.03 -0.54 -5.10
C PRO A 192 -14.56 -0.28 -5.45
N PRO A 193 -14.20 0.95 -5.84
CA PRO A 193 -12.80 1.32 -6.07
C PRO A 193 -11.95 1.14 -4.80
N ALA A 194 -10.67 0.80 -4.95
CA ALA A 194 -9.75 0.79 -3.82
C ALA A 194 -9.69 2.17 -3.16
N GLY A 195 -9.54 2.22 -1.83
CA GLY A 195 -9.50 3.48 -1.09
C GLY A 195 -10.82 4.25 -0.97
N SER A 196 -11.92 3.81 -1.61
CA SER A 196 -13.22 4.52 -1.59
C SER A 196 -14.05 4.30 -0.33
N MET A 197 -13.88 3.16 0.34
CA MET A 197 -14.73 2.76 1.49
C MET A 197 -14.19 3.17 2.86
N GLY A 198 -12.94 3.63 2.92
CA GLY A 198 -12.29 4.02 4.17
C GLY A 198 -12.63 5.47 4.56
N PRO A 199 -12.71 5.79 5.86
CA PRO A 199 -12.77 7.18 6.27
C PRO A 199 -11.49 7.91 5.84
N HIS A 200 -11.62 9.14 5.36
CA HIS A 200 -10.46 9.95 5.00
C HIS A 200 -9.58 10.17 6.24
N ARG A 201 -8.32 9.72 6.18
CA ARG A 201 -7.35 9.90 7.27
C ARG A 201 -6.41 11.03 6.89
N GLY A 202 -6.49 12.16 7.59
CA GLY A 202 -5.44 13.17 7.54
C GLY A 202 -4.15 12.58 8.09
N ILE A 203 -3.14 12.37 7.24
CA ILE A 203 -1.81 11.96 7.71
C ILE A 203 -1.20 13.17 8.41
N LYS A 204 -1.11 13.11 9.75
CA LYS A 204 -0.21 14.00 10.48
C LYS A 204 1.20 13.50 10.19
N THR A 205 1.91 14.12 9.26
CA THR A 205 3.33 13.82 9.09
C THR A 205 4.06 14.28 10.35
N GLY A 206 4.44 13.31 11.18
CA GLY A 206 5.19 13.53 12.40
C GLY A 206 6.61 13.97 12.06
N GLY A 207 6.79 15.28 11.87
CA GLY A 207 8.11 15.91 11.91
C GLY A 207 8.52 16.10 13.37
N ARG A 208 8.94 15.01 14.02
CA ARG A 208 9.75 14.95 15.25
C ARG A 208 9.81 13.50 15.70
N ASN A 209 10.81 12.80 15.18
CA ASN A 209 11.44 11.75 15.97
C ASN A 209 12.42 12.50 16.88
N GLU A 210 11.90 13.02 18.00
CA GLU A 210 12.73 13.39 19.15
C GLU A 210 13.16 12.11 19.88
#